data_AF-A0A0D7A529-F1
#
_entry.id   AF-A0A0D7A529-F1
#
_cell.length_a   1.000
_cell.length_b   1.000
_cell.length_c   1.000
_cell.angle_alpha   90.00
_cell.angle_beta   90.00
_cell.angle_gamma   90.00
#
_symmetry.space_group_name_H-M   'P 1'
#
loop_
_entity.id
_entity.type
_entity.pdbx_description
1 polymer ?
#
loop_
_entity_poly.entity_id
_entity_poly.type
_entity_poly.pdbx_seq_one_letter_code
_entity_poly.pdbx_strand_id
1 'polypeptide(L)'
;TVSSTTAQTFLGVGGSGAWWPYDLYEFPDDVRANLSAMLFSDNGLGISSYRWNIGGGGVDVTNPVRAPETFYVSSGVYNWSADPQGTFWLQEANSYGVTITGFVNSAPAAMTS
;
A
#
# COMPACT_ATOMS: atom_id res chain seq x y z
N THR A 1 -28.95 -15.96 19.96
CA THR A 1 -28.19 -17.23 20.15
C THR A 1 -27.07 -17.27 19.15
N VAL A 2 -25.88 -17.72 19.55
CA VAL A 2 -24.74 -17.93 18.62
C VAL A 2 -24.79 -19.38 18.12
N SER A 3 -24.63 -19.57 16.81
CA SER A 3 -24.61 -20.91 16.19
C SER A 3 -23.31 -21.65 16.52
N SER A 4 -23.39 -22.97 16.78
CA SER A 4 -22.22 -23.84 16.96
C SER A 4 -21.69 -24.42 15.65
N THR A 5 -22.42 -24.25 14.55
CA THR A 5 -21.99 -24.73 13.22
C THR A 5 -20.92 -23.81 12.66
N THR A 6 -19.79 -24.38 12.25
CA THR A 6 -18.73 -23.65 11.54
C THR A 6 -19.29 -23.03 10.25
N ALA A 7 -18.98 -21.75 10.03
CA ALA A 7 -19.35 -21.03 8.83
C ALA A 7 -18.13 -20.89 7.89
N GLN A 8 -17.79 -19.67 7.47
CA GLN A 8 -16.65 -19.39 6.60
C GLN A 8 -15.31 -19.39 7.35
N THR A 9 -14.22 -19.69 6.62
CA THR A 9 -12.86 -19.36 7.06
C THR A 9 -12.63 -17.86 6.89
N PHE A 10 -12.19 -17.19 7.96
CA PHE A 10 -11.83 -15.78 7.90
C PHE A 10 -10.36 -15.64 7.52
N LEU A 11 -10.08 -15.08 6.34
CA LEU A 11 -8.71 -14.91 5.85
C LEU A 11 -8.05 -13.62 6.36
N GLY A 12 -8.84 -12.63 6.78
CA GLY A 12 -8.29 -11.39 7.34
C GLY A 12 -9.16 -10.15 7.20
N VAL A 13 -8.76 -9.10 7.91
CA VAL A 13 -9.18 -7.70 7.68
C VAL A 13 -7.97 -6.96 7.12
N GLY A 14 -8.18 -6.11 6.12
CA GLY A 14 -7.10 -5.34 5.54
C GLY A 14 -7.43 -3.90 5.18
N GLY A 15 -6.38 -3.15 4.88
CA GLY A 15 -6.42 -1.75 4.47
C GLY A 15 -5.73 -1.51 3.12
N SER A 16 -6.17 -0.48 2.41
CA SER A 16 -5.54 -0.05 1.15
C SER A 16 -4.41 0.94 1.43
N GLY A 17 -3.28 0.76 0.76
CA GLY A 17 -2.13 1.68 0.70
C GLY A 17 -2.22 2.71 -0.44
N ALA A 18 -3.42 3.06 -0.91
CA ALA A 18 -3.57 4.05 -1.97
C ALA A 18 -3.55 5.48 -1.41
N TRP A 19 -2.72 6.33 -2.02
CA TRP A 19 -2.69 7.80 -1.88
C TRP A 19 -2.23 8.34 -0.53
N TRP A 20 -2.80 7.89 0.59
CA TRP A 20 -2.41 8.36 1.92
C TRP A 20 -0.92 8.15 2.28
N PRO A 21 -0.20 7.12 1.75
CA PRO A 21 1.23 7.00 1.99
C PRO A 21 2.03 8.22 1.61
N TYR A 22 1.61 8.92 0.54
CA TYR A 22 2.30 10.09 0.02
C TYR A 22 2.44 11.18 1.07
N ASP A 23 1.33 11.58 1.70
CA ASP A 23 1.34 12.65 2.68
C ASP A 23 2.03 12.22 3.99
N LEU A 24 1.77 10.99 4.45
CA LEU A 24 2.30 10.52 5.73
C LEU A 24 3.77 10.14 5.68
N TYR A 25 4.32 9.90 4.50
CA TYR A 25 5.75 9.73 4.32
C TYR A 25 6.54 11.02 4.61
N GLU A 26 5.93 12.20 4.62
CA GLU A 26 6.64 13.45 4.97
C GLU A 26 6.75 13.69 6.49
N PHE A 27 6.10 12.85 7.30
CA PHE A 27 6.07 13.03 8.74
C PHE A 27 7.38 12.54 9.39
N PRO A 28 7.77 13.05 10.57
CA PRO A 28 8.94 12.57 11.30
C PRO A 28 8.96 11.04 11.50
N ASP A 29 10.16 10.46 11.60
CA ASP A 29 10.37 9.02 11.73
C ASP A 29 9.56 8.38 12.87
N ASP A 30 9.53 9.04 14.03
CA ASP A 30 8.81 8.57 15.22
C ASP A 30 7.29 8.56 15.00
N VAL A 31 6.77 9.52 14.24
CA VAL A 31 5.35 9.56 13.87
C VAL A 31 4.99 8.46 12.89
N ARG A 32 5.84 8.22 11.88
CA ARG A 32 5.63 7.11 10.93
C ARG A 32 5.68 5.76 11.64
N ALA A 33 6.67 5.54 12.50
CA ALA A 33 6.80 4.31 13.29
C ALA A 33 5.61 4.08 14.23
N ASN A 34 5.13 5.14 14.91
CA ASN A 34 3.95 5.05 15.75
C ASN A 34 2.70 4.67 14.93
N LEU A 35 2.51 5.28 13.75
CA LEU A 35 1.41 4.93 12.87
C LEU A 35 1.50 3.49 12.34
N SER A 36 2.71 3.02 11.96
CA SER A 36 2.93 1.63 11.59
C SER A 36 2.49 0.68 12.71
N ALA A 37 2.89 0.95 13.95
CA ALA A 37 2.49 0.16 15.10
C ALA A 37 0.97 0.19 15.31
N MET A 38 0.33 1.35 15.18
CA MET A 38 -1.13 1.48 15.29
C MET A 38 -1.88 0.69 14.20
N LEU A 39 -1.35 0.60 12.98
CA LEU A 39 -2.00 -0.12 11.88
C LEU A 39 -1.73 -1.63 11.91
N PHE A 40 -0.47 -2.03 12.09
CA PHE A 40 -0.01 -3.38 11.78
C PHE A 40 0.30 -4.24 13.01
N SER A 41 0.57 -3.64 14.17
CA SER A 41 0.87 -4.44 15.37
C SER A 41 -0.41 -4.99 16.02
N ASP A 42 -0.27 -6.12 16.73
CA ASP A 42 -1.35 -6.72 17.51
C ASP A 42 -1.85 -5.83 18.67
N ASN A 43 -1.07 -4.83 19.08
CA ASN A 43 -1.47 -3.84 20.08
C ASN A 43 -2.24 -2.64 19.47
N GLY A 44 -2.34 -2.59 18.13
CA GLY A 44 -3.09 -1.60 17.37
C GLY A 44 -4.33 -2.21 16.71
N LEU A 45 -4.60 -1.83 15.46
CA LEU A 45 -5.66 -2.44 14.64
C LEU A 45 -5.34 -3.89 14.26
N GLY A 46 -4.06 -4.30 14.26
CA GLY A 46 -3.64 -5.65 13.93
C GLY A 46 -4.16 -6.13 12.58
N ILE A 47 -4.16 -5.26 11.55
CA ILE A 47 -4.68 -5.67 10.24
C ILE A 47 -3.81 -6.80 9.68
N SER A 48 -4.45 -7.84 9.16
CA SER A 48 -3.74 -9.03 8.68
C SER A 48 -3.44 -8.99 7.18
N SER A 49 -3.97 -7.99 6.47
CA SER A 49 -3.66 -7.74 5.06
C SER A 49 -3.44 -6.27 4.73
N TYR A 50 -2.41 -5.98 3.93
CA TYR A 50 -2.14 -4.65 3.38
C TYR A 50 -2.11 -4.70 1.85
N ARG A 51 -2.91 -3.84 1.21
CA ARG A 51 -2.98 -3.76 -0.25
C ARG A 51 -2.09 -2.64 -0.75
N TRP A 52 -0.94 -2.97 -1.32
CA TRP A 52 0.00 -1.99 -1.85
C TRP A 52 -0.40 -1.55 -3.27
N ASN A 53 -0.60 -0.24 -3.47
CA ASN A 53 -0.91 0.32 -4.77
C ASN A 53 0.37 0.53 -5.58
N ILE A 54 0.60 -0.33 -6.57
CA ILE A 54 1.68 -0.19 -7.54
C ILE A 54 1.24 0.81 -8.60
N GLY A 55 1.98 1.91 -8.73
CA GLY A 55 1.54 3.05 -9.52
C GLY A 55 1.80 2.94 -11.03
N GLY A 56 0.85 3.48 -11.79
CA GLY A 56 0.89 3.58 -13.27
C GLY A 56 1.40 4.93 -13.80
N GLY A 57 1.87 5.84 -12.94
CA GLY A 57 2.58 7.04 -13.37
C GLY A 57 1.75 8.32 -13.44
N GLY A 58 0.48 8.28 -13.01
CA GLY A 58 -0.30 9.49 -12.68
C GLY A 58 -0.56 10.48 -13.83
N VAL A 59 -0.23 10.12 -15.07
CA VAL A 59 -0.47 10.95 -16.26
C VAL A 59 -1.97 11.25 -16.34
N ASP A 60 -2.30 12.52 -16.60
CA ASP A 60 -3.67 13.06 -16.66
C ASP A 60 -4.49 12.97 -15.37
N VAL A 61 -3.89 12.56 -14.24
CA VAL A 61 -4.53 12.65 -12.93
C VAL A 61 -4.47 14.09 -12.43
N THR A 62 -5.63 14.73 -12.36
CA THR A 62 -5.74 16.17 -12.00
C THR A 62 -5.63 16.45 -10.49
N ASN A 63 -5.80 15.43 -9.65
CA ASN A 63 -5.57 15.55 -8.21
C ASN A 63 -4.15 15.04 -7.87
N PRO A 64 -3.20 15.93 -7.53
CA PRO A 64 -1.80 15.55 -7.37
C PRO A 64 -1.57 14.52 -6.27
N VAL A 65 -2.30 14.59 -5.15
CA VAL A 65 -2.16 13.59 -4.06
C VAL A 65 -2.75 12.21 -4.42
N ARG A 66 -3.37 12.10 -5.60
CA ARG A 66 -3.87 10.84 -6.16
C ARG A 66 -3.13 10.39 -7.41
N ALA A 67 -2.08 11.10 -7.82
CA ALA A 67 -1.25 10.78 -8.97
C ALA A 67 -0.10 9.86 -8.53
N PRO A 68 -0.21 8.53 -8.68
CA PRO A 68 0.84 7.64 -8.21
C PRO A 68 2.05 7.71 -9.15
N GLU A 69 3.25 7.65 -8.59
CA GLU A 69 4.48 7.47 -9.35
C GLU A 69 4.52 6.08 -10.02
N THR A 70 5.51 5.81 -10.89
CA THR A 70 5.66 4.47 -11.46
C THR A 70 7.11 4.04 -11.51
N PHE A 71 7.34 2.77 -11.21
CA PHE A 71 8.64 2.15 -11.40
C PHE A 71 9.01 1.99 -12.87
N TYR A 72 8.02 1.92 -13.77
CA TYR A 72 8.26 1.70 -15.19
C TYR A 72 8.77 2.97 -15.87
N VAL A 73 9.95 2.89 -16.49
CA VAL A 73 10.51 3.98 -17.31
C VAL A 73 10.33 3.67 -18.79
N SER A 74 10.76 2.48 -19.22
CA SER A 74 10.59 1.97 -20.58
C SER A 74 10.78 0.45 -20.60
N SER A 75 10.68 -0.19 -21.77
CA SER A 75 10.82 -1.65 -21.90
C SER A 75 12.14 -2.13 -21.30
N GLY A 76 12.06 -2.94 -20.24
CA GLY A 76 13.21 -3.48 -19.51
C GLY A 76 13.93 -2.49 -18.59
N VAL A 77 13.48 -1.23 -18.49
CA VAL A 77 14.09 -0.19 -17.67
C VAL A 77 13.13 0.24 -16.57
N TYR A 78 13.56 0.06 -15.32
CA TYR A 78 12.78 0.38 -14.14
C TYR A 78 13.58 1.26 -13.17
N ASN A 79 12.93 2.28 -12.61
CA ASN A 79 13.43 3.03 -11.47
C ASN A 79 12.77 2.48 -10.21
N TRP A 80 13.41 1.52 -9.54
CA TRP A 80 12.89 0.91 -8.31
C TRP A 80 12.81 1.85 -7.10
N SER A 81 13.38 3.05 -7.21
CA SER A 81 13.32 4.09 -6.18
C SER A 81 12.22 5.12 -6.42
N ALA A 82 11.37 4.92 -7.43
CA ALA A 82 10.35 5.89 -7.86
C ALA A 82 9.13 6.01 -6.93
N ASP A 83 8.95 5.16 -5.92
CA ASP A 83 7.82 5.26 -4.97
C ASP A 83 8.32 4.99 -3.54
N PRO A 84 9.13 5.90 -2.97
CA PRO A 84 9.72 5.70 -1.65
C PRO A 84 8.63 5.64 -0.56
N GLN A 85 7.54 6.40 -0.71
CA GLN A 85 6.40 6.34 0.19
C GLN A 85 5.71 4.97 0.18
N GLY A 86 5.31 4.44 -0.98
CA GLY A 86 4.61 3.16 -1.04
C GLY A 86 5.49 2.00 -0.59
N THR A 87 6.78 2.03 -0.94
CA THR A 87 7.74 1.02 -0.52
C THR A 87 8.06 1.06 0.98
N PHE A 88 8.07 2.25 1.61
CA PHE A 88 8.19 2.37 3.07
C PHE A 88 7.06 1.64 3.79
N TRP A 89 5.79 1.94 3.47
CA TRP A 89 4.65 1.30 4.14
C TRP A 89 4.49 -0.18 3.82
N LEU A 90 4.90 -0.60 2.61
CA LEU A 90 5.05 -2.01 2.25
C LEU A 90 6.03 -2.74 3.18
N GLN A 91 7.20 -2.13 3.42
CA GLN A 91 8.24 -2.71 4.28
C GLN A 91 7.79 -2.75 5.74
N GLU A 92 7.13 -1.69 6.22
CA GLU A 92 6.55 -1.65 7.56
C GLU A 92 5.49 -2.74 7.75
N ALA A 93 4.51 -2.86 6.85
CA ALA A 93 3.53 -3.94 6.92
C ALA A 93 4.19 -5.34 6.96
N ASN A 94 5.19 -5.55 6.11
CA ASN A 94 5.94 -6.81 6.07
C ASN A 94 6.74 -7.08 7.35
N SER A 95 7.29 -6.04 8.01
CA SER A 95 8.06 -6.19 9.25
C SER A 95 7.19 -6.67 10.43
N TYR A 96 5.90 -6.36 10.41
CA TYR A 96 4.89 -6.88 11.34
C TYR A 96 4.27 -8.23 10.91
N GLY A 97 4.73 -8.83 9.79
CA GLY A 97 4.20 -10.11 9.30
C GLY A 97 2.83 -10.02 8.61
N VAL A 98 2.41 -8.81 8.21
CA VAL A 98 1.14 -8.59 7.51
C VAL A 98 1.23 -9.11 6.08
N THR A 99 0.18 -9.81 5.61
CA THR A 99 0.15 -10.33 4.24
C THR A 99 -0.05 -9.21 3.23
N ILE A 100 0.85 -9.12 2.25
CA ILE A 100 0.82 -8.08 1.22
C ILE A 100 0.06 -8.55 -0.04
N THR A 101 -0.78 -7.69 -0.59
CA THR A 101 -1.35 -7.85 -1.94
C THR A 101 -1.05 -6.64 -2.80
N GLY A 102 -0.25 -6.81 -3.86
CA GLY A 102 -0.03 -5.76 -4.84
C GLY A 102 -1.23 -5.56 -5.76
N PHE A 103 -1.58 -4.31 -6.09
CA PHE A 103 -2.61 -4.00 -7.07
C PHE A 103 -2.29 -2.74 -7.89
N VAL A 104 -2.77 -2.71 -9.13
CA VAL A 104 -2.66 -1.58 -10.05
C VAL A 104 -4.05 -1.03 -10.37
N ASN A 105 -4.17 0.30 -10.50
CA ASN A 105 -5.41 0.93 -10.99
C ASN A 105 -5.40 1.12 -12.51
N SER A 106 -4.21 1.18 -13.11
CA SER A 106 -3.98 1.28 -14.56
C SER A 106 -2.59 0.74 -14.88
N ALA A 107 -2.38 0.32 -16.13
CA ALA A 107 -1.04 0.16 -16.66
C ALA A 107 -0.33 1.52 -16.80
N PRO A 108 1.02 1.55 -16.92
CA PRO A 108 1.76 2.75 -17.24
C PRO A 108 1.24 3.45 -18.50
N ALA A 109 1.28 4.79 -18.54
CA ALA A 109 0.72 5.57 -19.65
C ALA A 109 1.26 5.15 -21.04
N ALA A 110 2.53 4.76 -21.12
CA ALA A 110 3.18 4.26 -22.34
C ALA A 110 2.61 2.91 -22.84
N MET A 111 1.76 2.24 -22.06
CA MET A 111 1.11 0.98 -22.42
C MET A 111 -0.40 1.14 -22.69
N THR A 112 -0.93 2.36 -22.54
CA THR A 112 -2.37 2.66 -22.69
C THR A 112 -2.67 3.73 -23.73
N SER A 113 -1.64 4.22 -24.43
CA SER A 113 -1.73 5.25 -25.49
C SER A 113 -1.32 4.71 -26.85
#